data_AF-A0ABD1IEM2-F1
#
_entry.id   AF-A0ABD1IEM2-F1
#
_cell.length_a   1.000
_cell.length_b   1.000
_cell.length_c   1.000
_cell.angle_alpha   90.00
_cell.angle_beta   90.00
_cell.angle_gamma   90.00
#
_symmetry.space_group_name_H-M   'P 1'
#
loop_
_entity.id
_entity.type
_entity.pdbx_description
1 polymer ?
#
loop_
_entity_poly.entity_id
_entity_poly.type
_entity_poly.pdbx_seq_one_letter_code
_entity_poly.pdbx_strand_id
1 'polypeptide(L)'
;MADRFFPNEMPAYIPETQSATATTDDSLTKLLHLPLNILSDRLKKDALDIKHTVVKESWLALGKRVRDFSLYTGALGTAFLLFKAYQVTGDRSDLDVSADIIKACETALQGSRVLQVM
;
A
#
# COMPACT_ATOMS: atom_id res chain seq x y z
N MET A 1 2.59 -14.42 23.97
CA MET A 1 3.05 -13.74 22.74
C MET A 1 4.26 -14.45 22.12
N ALA A 2 4.48 -15.76 22.37
CA ALA A 2 5.74 -16.42 22.00
C ALA A 2 5.69 -17.23 20.69
N ASP A 3 4.51 -17.52 20.14
CA ASP A 3 4.39 -18.61 19.14
C ASP A 3 3.87 -18.17 17.75
N ARG A 4 3.61 -16.88 17.52
CA ARG A 4 3.06 -16.35 16.25
C ARG A 4 3.92 -15.23 15.64
N PHE A 5 5.21 -15.49 15.48
CA PHE A 5 6.12 -14.61 14.76
C PHE A 5 7.21 -15.41 14.03
N PHE A 6 7.79 -14.82 12.99
CA PHE A 6 9.00 -15.35 12.38
C PHE A 6 10.21 -14.90 13.22
N PRO A 7 11.12 -15.82 13.60
CA PRO A 7 12.33 -15.44 14.32
C PRO A 7 13.13 -14.43 13.48
N ASN A 8 13.60 -13.36 14.13
CA ASN A 8 14.31 -12.30 13.43
C ASN A 8 15.78 -12.68 13.21
N GLU A 9 16.08 -13.22 12.04
CA GLU A 9 17.44 -13.59 11.60
C GLU A 9 18.16 -12.42 10.86
N MET A 10 17.58 -11.21 10.84
CA MET A 10 18.20 -10.07 10.17
C MET A 10 19.43 -9.57 10.95
N PRO A 11 20.51 -9.14 10.26
CA PRO A 11 21.70 -8.63 10.92
C PRO A 11 21.40 -7.36 11.71
N ALA A 12 22.13 -7.17 12.81
CA ALA A 12 22.06 -5.93 13.58
C ALA A 12 22.49 -4.74 12.71
N TYR A 13 21.91 -3.57 12.97
CA TYR A 13 22.26 -2.34 12.26
C TYR A 13 23.74 -2.00 12.47
N ILE A 14 24.44 -1.75 11.36
CA ILE A 14 25.82 -1.26 11.35
C ILE A 14 25.80 0.08 10.60
N PRO A 15 26.38 1.16 11.17
CA PRO A 15 26.46 2.44 10.47
C PRO A 15 27.19 2.31 9.14
N GLU A 16 26.75 3.02 8.11
CA GLU A 16 27.30 2.90 6.74
C GLU A 16 28.80 3.26 6.64
N THR A 17 29.38 3.90 7.65
CA THR A 17 30.83 4.18 7.74
C THR A 17 31.68 2.94 8.01
N GLN A 18 31.07 1.82 8.41
CA GLN A 18 31.78 0.58 8.74
C GLN A 18 31.40 -0.52 7.74
N SER A 19 32.39 -1.08 7.03
CA SER A 19 32.16 -2.17 6.08
C SER A 19 31.85 -3.46 6.84
N ALA A 20 30.60 -3.91 6.76
CA ALA A 20 30.19 -5.22 7.29
C ALA A 20 30.63 -6.33 6.33
N THR A 21 31.27 -7.38 6.84
CA THR A 21 31.54 -8.61 6.09
C THR A 21 30.25 -9.43 6.01
N ALA A 22 29.66 -9.55 4.82
CA ALA A 22 28.48 -10.37 4.59
C ALA A 22 28.82 -11.85 4.82
N THR A 23 28.13 -12.51 5.75
CA THR A 23 28.34 -13.92 6.10
C THR A 23 27.46 -14.88 5.28
N THR A 24 26.45 -14.37 4.57
CA THR A 24 25.51 -15.16 3.74
C THR A 24 25.02 -14.36 2.51
N ASP A 25 24.98 -15.01 1.34
CA ASP A 25 24.68 -14.43 0.01
C ASP A 25 23.18 -14.36 -0.35
N ASP A 26 22.30 -14.27 0.65
CA ASP A 26 20.86 -14.28 0.44
C ASP A 26 20.35 -12.98 -0.21
N SER A 27 19.20 -13.05 -0.89
CA SER A 27 18.61 -11.88 -1.57
C SER A 27 18.24 -10.75 -0.59
N LEU A 28 17.87 -11.11 0.64
CA LEU A 28 17.52 -10.17 1.71
C LEU A 28 18.76 -9.43 2.22
N THR A 29 19.86 -10.13 2.52
CA THR A 29 21.10 -9.49 3.00
C THR A 29 21.66 -8.55 1.93
N LYS A 30 21.60 -8.96 0.65
CA LYS A 30 21.90 -8.08 -0.49
C LYS A 30 21.06 -6.81 -0.46
N LEU A 31 19.75 -6.90 -0.23
CA LEU A 31 18.86 -5.74 -0.13
C LEU A 31 19.21 -4.83 1.05
N LEU A 32 19.56 -5.39 2.22
CA LEU A 32 19.95 -4.61 3.41
C LEU A 32 21.30 -3.88 3.27
N HIS A 33 22.21 -4.39 2.43
CA HIS A 33 23.48 -3.73 2.16
C HIS A 33 23.40 -2.65 1.08
N LEU A 34 22.25 -2.43 0.45
CA LEU A 34 22.08 -1.34 -0.51
C LEU A 34 22.08 0.02 0.20
N PRO A 35 22.66 1.06 -0.43
CA PRO A 35 22.51 2.42 0.07
C PRO A 35 21.05 2.86 0.01
N LEU A 36 20.66 3.73 0.94
CA LEU A 36 19.26 4.12 1.15
C LEU A 36 18.55 4.64 -0.11
N ASN A 37 19.25 5.38 -0.97
CA ASN A 37 18.69 5.89 -2.23
C ASN A 37 18.23 4.76 -3.16
N ILE A 38 19.10 3.77 -3.43
CA ILE A 38 18.77 2.65 -4.31
C ILE A 38 17.70 1.76 -3.68
N LEU A 39 17.78 1.53 -2.37
CA LEU A 39 16.77 0.78 -1.63
C LEU A 39 15.39 1.44 -1.72
N SER A 40 15.32 2.75 -1.48
CA SER A 40 14.08 3.52 -1.56
C SER A 40 13.47 3.49 -2.96
N ASP A 41 14.29 3.53 -4.01
CA ASP A 41 13.84 3.46 -5.40
C ASP A 41 13.32 2.08 -5.81
N ARG A 42 13.84 1.00 -5.20
CA ARG A 42 13.33 -0.36 -5.40
C ARG A 42 12.01 -0.54 -4.68
N LEU A 43 11.95 -0.19 -3.39
CA LEU A 43 10.72 -0.25 -2.60
C LEU A 43 9.61 0.61 -3.21
N LYS A 44 9.95 1.76 -3.78
CA LYS A 44 9.00 2.61 -4.51
C LYS A 44 8.40 1.89 -5.72
N LYS A 45 9.20 1.17 -6.52
CA LYS A 45 8.70 0.41 -7.67
C LYS A 45 7.77 -0.71 -7.23
N ASP A 46 8.21 -1.53 -6.27
CA ASP A 46 7.43 -2.64 -5.75
C ASP A 46 6.11 -2.15 -5.12
N ALA A 47 6.15 -1.01 -4.41
CA ALA A 47 4.95 -0.39 -3.85
C ALA A 47 3.96 0.07 -4.94
N LEU A 48 4.43 0.57 -6.08
CA LEU A 48 3.57 0.95 -7.20
C LEU A 48 2.93 -0.27 -7.88
N ASP A 49 3.66 -1.38 -7.98
CA ASP A 49 3.12 -2.64 -8.51
C ASP A 49 2.05 -3.22 -7.57
N ILE A 50 2.29 -3.17 -6.26
CA ILE A 50 1.28 -3.55 -5.25
C ILE A 50 0.07 -2.61 -5.32
N LYS A 51 0.27 -1.28 -5.43
CA LYS A 51 -0.81 -0.31 -5.62
C LYS A 51 -1.69 -0.69 -6.80
N HIS A 52 -1.08 -0.97 -7.96
CA HIS A 52 -1.82 -1.35 -9.16
C HIS A 52 -2.66 -2.61 -8.93
N THR A 53 -2.08 -3.61 -8.25
CA THR A 53 -2.78 -4.86 -7.91
C THR A 53 -3.95 -4.61 -6.94
N VAL A 54 -3.75 -3.83 -5.88
CA VAL A 54 -4.80 -3.48 -4.91
C VAL A 54 -5.94 -2.73 -5.58
N VAL A 55 -5.66 -1.75 -6.44
CA VAL A 55 -6.68 -0.99 -7.17
C VAL A 55 -7.45 -1.90 -8.13
N LYS A 56 -6.76 -2.79 -8.83
CA LYS A 56 -7.39 -3.75 -9.73
C LYS A 56 -8.39 -4.65 -8.98
N GLU A 57 -7.97 -5.25 -7.87
CA GLU A 57 -8.81 -6.19 -7.13
C GLU A 57 -9.91 -5.50 -6.31
N SER A 58 -9.63 -4.36 -5.68
CA SER A 58 -10.60 -3.68 -4.80
C SER A 58 -11.57 -2.75 -5.53
N TRP A 59 -11.20 -2.21 -6.69
CA TRP A 59 -11.99 -1.22 -7.41
C TRP A 59 -12.48 -1.71 -8.78
N LEU A 60 -11.57 -2.25 -9.61
CA LEU A 60 -11.92 -2.65 -10.98
C LEU A 60 -12.70 -3.98 -11.01
N ALA A 61 -12.25 -5.00 -10.25
CA ALA A 61 -12.89 -6.31 -10.21
C ALA A 61 -14.30 -6.27 -9.60
N LEU A 62 -14.55 -5.33 -8.67
CA LEU A 62 -15.88 -5.10 -8.09
C LEU A 62 -16.79 -4.27 -9.01
N GLY A 63 -16.33 -3.89 -10.21
CA GLY A 63 -17.11 -3.09 -11.16
C GLY A 63 -17.47 -1.72 -10.61
N LYS A 64 -16.58 -1.10 -9.82
CA LYS A 64 -16.79 0.20 -9.15
C LYS A 64 -17.96 0.22 -8.15
N ARG A 65 -18.39 -0.94 -7.64
CA ARG A 65 -19.42 -1.04 -6.60
C ARG A 65 -18.80 -1.09 -5.22
N VAL A 66 -19.13 -0.12 -4.37
CA VAL A 66 -18.67 -0.06 -2.98
C VAL A 66 -19.65 -0.84 -2.10
N ARG A 67 -19.17 -1.94 -1.50
CA ARG A 67 -19.92 -2.70 -0.47
C ARG A 67 -19.53 -2.29 0.95
N ASP A 68 -18.23 -2.12 1.16
CA ASP A 68 -17.66 -1.64 2.41
C ASP A 68 -16.98 -0.29 2.14
N PHE A 69 -17.47 0.75 2.82
CA PHE A 69 -16.94 2.11 2.74
C PHE A 69 -15.98 2.44 3.88
N SER A 70 -15.64 1.48 4.77
CA SER A 70 -14.69 1.72 5.85
C SER A 70 -13.27 1.97 5.34
N LEU A 71 -12.45 2.65 6.14
CA LEU A 71 -11.04 2.86 5.82
C LEU A 71 -10.19 1.61 6.09
N TYR A 72 -10.62 0.73 7.01
CA TYR A 72 -9.84 -0.42 7.46
C TYR A 72 -9.87 -1.59 6.47
N THR A 73 -11.05 -1.93 5.95
CA THR A 73 -11.26 -3.05 5.01
C THR A 73 -11.93 -2.64 3.70
N GLY A 74 -12.46 -1.42 3.64
CA GLY A 74 -13.28 -0.95 2.54
C GLY A 74 -12.55 -0.09 1.51
N ALA A 75 -13.35 0.46 0.60
CA ALA A 75 -12.88 1.23 -0.54
C ALA A 75 -12.19 2.56 -0.14
N LEU A 76 -12.54 3.13 1.01
CA LEU A 76 -11.84 4.32 1.53
C LEU A 76 -10.36 4.02 1.86
N GLY A 77 -10.04 2.78 2.25
CA GLY A 77 -8.65 2.35 2.43
C GLY A 77 -7.87 2.42 1.12
N THR A 78 -8.46 1.96 0.02
CA THR A 78 -7.88 2.06 -1.32
C THR A 78 -7.76 3.52 -1.79
N ALA A 79 -8.77 4.36 -1.52
CA ALA A 79 -8.70 5.79 -1.83
C ALA A 79 -7.56 6.48 -1.07
N PHE A 80 -7.37 6.14 0.20
CA PHE A 80 -6.28 6.66 1.02
C PHE A 80 -4.91 6.20 0.49
N LEU A 81 -4.77 4.93 0.09
CA LEU A 81 -3.56 4.40 -0.54
C LEU A 81 -3.19 5.18 -1.82
N LEU A 82 -4.18 5.46 -2.67
CA LEU A 82 -4.01 6.27 -3.89
C LEU A 82 -3.61 7.71 -3.58
N PHE A 83 -4.23 8.33 -2.57
CA PHE A 83 -3.86 9.67 -2.13
C PHE A 83 -2.42 9.73 -1.61
N LYS A 84 -1.99 8.71 -0.86
CA LYS A 84 -0.59 8.58 -0.42
C LYS A 84 0.37 8.37 -1.60
N ALA A 85 -0.02 7.60 -2.61
CA ALA A 85 0.77 7.44 -3.83
C ALA A 85 0.94 8.78 -4.55
N TYR A 86 -0.14 9.55 -4.72
CA TYR A 86 -0.11 10.91 -5.29
C TYR A 86 0.85 11.85 -4.55
N GLN A 87 0.86 11.83 -3.21
CA GLN A 87 1.80 12.65 -2.43
C GLN A 87 3.28 12.34 -2.73
N VAL A 88 3.59 11.10 -3.12
CA VAL A 88 4.97 10.63 -3.37
C VAL A 88 5.35 10.75 -4.85
N THR A 89 4.44 10.49 -5.77
CA THR A 89 4.70 10.49 -7.23
C THR A 89 4.31 11.80 -7.91
N GLY A 90 3.37 12.56 -7.34
CA GLY A 90 2.75 13.71 -7.98
C GLY A 90 1.76 13.35 -9.10
N ASP A 91 1.42 12.07 -9.27
CA ASP A 91 0.58 11.60 -10.36
C ASP A 91 -0.91 11.95 -10.15
N ARG A 92 -1.43 12.86 -10.98
CA ARG A 92 -2.84 13.29 -10.90
C ARG A 92 -3.83 12.18 -11.17
N SER A 93 -3.45 11.14 -11.94
CA SER A 93 -4.35 10.03 -12.20
C SER A 93 -4.74 9.30 -10.90
N ASP A 94 -3.79 9.13 -9.97
CA ASP A 94 -4.05 8.53 -8.66
C ASP A 94 -5.01 9.38 -7.83
N LEU A 95 -4.91 10.71 -7.93
CA LEU A 95 -5.83 11.63 -7.27
C LEU A 95 -7.25 11.52 -7.85
N ASP A 96 -7.38 11.47 -9.18
CA ASP A 96 -8.67 11.35 -9.85
C ASP A 96 -9.38 10.04 -9.47
N VAL A 97 -8.66 8.91 -9.47
CA VAL A 97 -9.23 7.62 -9.03
C VAL A 97 -9.61 7.67 -7.54
N SER A 98 -8.81 8.31 -6.69
CA SER A 98 -9.16 8.45 -5.26
C SER A 98 -10.46 9.25 -5.07
N ALA A 99 -10.65 10.33 -5.85
CA ALA A 99 -11.87 11.13 -5.80
C ALA A 99 -13.10 10.36 -6.31
N ASP A 100 -12.92 9.56 -7.36
CA ASP A 100 -13.99 8.69 -7.90
C ASP A 100 -14.44 7.64 -6.88
N ILE A 101 -13.50 7.03 -6.15
CA ILE A 101 -13.83 6.08 -5.07
C ILE A 101 -14.61 6.79 -3.96
N ILE A 102 -14.19 7.99 -3.54
CA ILE A 102 -14.89 8.76 -2.51
C ILE A 102 -16.33 9.09 -2.94
N LYS A 103 -16.54 9.52 -4.19
CA LYS A 103 -17.88 9.77 -4.74
C LYS A 103 -18.73 8.50 -4.76
N ALA A 104 -18.15 7.36 -5.10
CA ALA A 104 -18.87 6.08 -5.07
C ALA A 104 -19.22 5.64 -3.65
N CYS A 105 -18.35 5.89 -2.67
CA CYS A 105 -18.68 5.70 -1.25
C CYS A 105 -19.85 6.61 -0.84
N GLU A 106 -19.83 7.89 -1.22
CA GLU A 106 -20.90 8.85 -0.91
C GLU A 106 -22.25 8.41 -1.50
N THR A 107 -22.28 8.01 -2.77
CA THR A 107 -23.52 7.53 -3.42
C THR A 107 -24.03 6.23 -2.80
N ALA A 108 -23.14 5.31 -2.40
CA ALA A 108 -23.52 4.10 -1.67
C ALA A 108 -24.13 4.42 -0.29
N LEU A 109 -23.55 5.38 0.43
CA LEU A 109 -24.08 5.89 1.70
C LEU A 109 -25.47 6.53 1.54
N GLN A 110 -25.68 7.31 0.49
CA GLN A 110 -26.98 7.94 0.21
C GLN A 110 -28.03 6.90 -0.19
N GLY A 111 -27.69 5.93 -1.04
CA GLY A 111 -28.58 4.81 -1.40
C GLY A 111 -28.97 3.95 -0.20
N SER A 112 -28.06 3.76 0.76
CA SER A 112 -28.34 3.04 2.00
C SER A 112 -29.33 3.78 2.91
N ARG A 113 -29.31 5.11 2.96
CA ARG A 113 -30.27 5.89 3.76
C ARG A 113 -31.67 5.88 3.15
N VAL A 114 -31.78 5.84 1.82
CA VAL A 114 -33.09 5.77 1.13
C VAL A 114 -33.80 4.43 1.41
N LEU A 115 -33.05 3.33 1.55
CA LEU A 115 -33.60 2.01 1.89
C LEU A 115 -33.97 1.83 3.37
N GLN A 116 -33.66 2.80 4.23
CA GLN A 116 -33.99 2.74 5.67
C GLN A 116 -35.22 3.61 6.03
N VAL A 117 -35.82 4.32 5.07
CA VAL A 117 -36.96 5.24 5.27
C VAL A 117 -38.20 4.82 4.44
N MET A 118 -38.21 3.61 3.87
CA MET A 118 -39.40 2.96 3.29
C MET A 118 -39.71 1.68 4.06
#